data_AF-A0A924ZKQ0-F1
#
_entry.id   AF-A0A924ZKQ0-F1
#
_cell.length_a   1.000
_cell.length_b   1.000
_cell.length_c   1.000
_cell.angle_alpha   90.00
_cell.angle_beta   90.00
_cell.angle_gamma   90.00
#
_symmetry.space_group_name_H-M   'P 1'
#
loop_
_entity.id
_entity.type
_entity.pdbx_description
1 polymer ?
#
loop_
_entity_poly.entity_id
_entity_poly.type
_entity_poly.pdbx_seq_one_letter_code
_entity_poly.pdbx_strand_id
1 'polypeptide(L)'
;MPLTREQIARRIAEEVKDGYTVNLGIGIPTLVANYIPATKTVMLQSENGLLGMGPFPQPGDEDADLINAGKQTITTLPGASFFNSADSFAMI
;
A
#
# COMPACT_ATOMS: atom_id res chain seq x y z
N MET A 1 -1.99 -29.59 -2.61
CA MET A 1 -1.52 -28.58 -3.58
C MET A 1 -1.05 -27.36 -2.80
N PRO A 2 0.01 -26.67 -3.20
CA PRO A 2 0.40 -25.40 -2.58
C PRO A 2 -0.67 -24.31 -2.85
N LEU A 3 -0.75 -23.31 -1.97
CA LEU A 3 -1.64 -22.16 -2.15
C LEU A 3 -1.18 -21.30 -3.35
N THR A 4 -2.12 -20.70 -4.07
CA THR A 4 -1.81 -19.67 -5.07
C THR A 4 -1.38 -18.36 -4.40
N ARG A 5 -0.76 -17.45 -5.15
CA ARG A 5 -0.34 -16.13 -4.64
C ARG A 5 -1.52 -15.34 -4.09
N GLU A 6 -2.67 -15.43 -4.74
CA GLU A 6 -3.93 -14.78 -4.34
C GLU A 6 -4.49 -15.40 -3.06
N GLN A 7 -4.42 -16.73 -2.91
CA GLN A 7 -4.84 -17.40 -1.68
C GLN A 7 -3.95 -17.01 -0.49
N ILE A 8 -2.64 -16.87 -0.70
CA ILE A 8 -1.71 -16.37 0.32
C ILE A 8 -2.06 -14.92 0.69
N ALA A 9 -2.24 -14.04 -0.30
CA ALA A 9 -2.57 -12.63 -0.06
C ALA A 9 -3.91 -12.47 0.69
N ARG A 10 -4.94 -13.25 0.33
CA ARG A 10 -6.23 -13.26 1.04
C ARG A 10 -6.08 -13.66 2.49
N ARG A 11 -5.31 -14.72 2.78
CA ARG A 11 -5.04 -15.14 4.15
C ARG A 11 -4.32 -14.05 4.95
N ILE A 12 -3.32 -13.39 4.35
CA ILE A 12 -2.60 -12.29 5.03
C ILE A 12 -3.50 -11.09 5.28
N ALA A 13 -4.45 -10.78 4.38
CA ALA A 13 -5.38 -9.67 4.56
C ALA A 13 -6.29 -9.81 5.81
N GLU A 14 -6.50 -11.04 6.28
CA GLU A 14 -7.21 -11.30 7.53
C GLU A 14 -6.44 -10.81 8.78
N GLU A 15 -5.11 -10.72 8.72
CA GLU A 15 -4.26 -10.22 9.81
C GLU A 15 -4.30 -8.68 9.94
N VAL A 16 -4.72 -7.98 8.88
CA VAL A 16 -4.85 -6.53 8.89
C VAL A 16 -6.07 -6.14 9.70
N LYS A 17 -5.90 -5.32 10.75
CA LYS A 17 -7.01 -4.84 11.57
C LYS A 17 -7.38 -3.40 11.20
N ASP A 18 -8.59 -3.01 11.58
CA ASP A 18 -9.03 -1.62 11.47
C ASP A 18 -8.09 -0.68 12.23
N GLY A 19 -7.78 0.47 11.64
CA GLY A 19 -6.85 1.47 12.18
C GLY A 19 -5.37 1.17 12.00
N TYR A 20 -4.99 0.06 11.35
CA TYR A 20 -3.56 -0.25 11.13
C TYR A 20 -2.92 0.70 10.12
N THR A 21 -1.66 1.03 10.40
CA THR A 21 -0.70 1.54 9.41
C THR A 21 0.20 0.39 8.99
N VAL A 22 0.27 0.11 7.68
CA VAL A 22 0.96 -1.07 7.13
C VAL A 22 1.84 -0.67 5.97
N ASN A 23 3.08 -1.16 5.98
CA ASN A 23 3.97 -1.18 4.83
C ASN A 23 3.86 -2.56 4.15
N LEU A 24 3.73 -2.57 2.82
CA LEU A 24 3.59 -3.80 2.04
C LEU A 24 4.71 -3.88 0.99
N GLY A 25 5.63 -4.82 1.19
CA GLY A 25 6.69 -5.10 0.23
C GLY A 25 6.17 -5.54 -1.15
N ILE A 26 7.05 -5.48 -2.15
CA ILE A 26 6.73 -5.84 -3.54
C ILE A 26 6.37 -7.33 -3.66
N GLY A 27 5.36 -7.66 -4.47
CA GLY A 27 5.01 -9.03 -4.82
C GLY A 27 3.72 -9.49 -4.17
N ILE A 28 3.74 -10.60 -3.42
CA ILE A 28 2.54 -11.07 -2.70
C ILE A 28 2.02 -10.04 -1.69
N PRO A 29 2.86 -9.32 -0.91
CA PRO A 29 2.35 -8.35 0.06
C PRO A 29 1.58 -7.20 -0.61
N THR A 30 2.01 -6.71 -1.78
CA THR A 30 1.25 -5.67 -2.51
C THR A 30 -0.15 -6.15 -2.92
N LEU A 31 -0.34 -7.45 -3.18
CA LEU A 31 -1.66 -8.02 -3.48
C LEU A 31 -2.59 -8.00 -2.25
N VAL A 32 -2.05 -7.97 -1.03
CA VAL A 32 -2.83 -7.96 0.21
C VAL A 32 -3.75 -6.75 0.27
N ALA A 33 -3.29 -5.59 -0.20
CA ALA A 33 -4.08 -4.35 -0.25
C ALA A 33 -5.43 -4.54 -0.96
N ASN A 34 -5.48 -5.35 -2.03
CA ASN A 34 -6.70 -5.61 -2.80
C ASN A 34 -7.72 -6.50 -2.08
N TYR A 35 -7.32 -7.16 -0.99
CA TYR A 35 -8.15 -8.08 -0.21
C TYR A 35 -8.51 -7.54 1.18
N ILE A 36 -8.02 -6.36 1.56
CA ILE A 36 -8.45 -5.68 2.78
C ILE A 36 -9.91 -5.23 2.58
N PRO A 37 -10.85 -5.63 3.47
CA PRO A 37 -12.23 -5.18 3.37
C PRO A 37 -12.34 -3.66 3.42
N ALA A 38 -13.13 -3.07 2.52
CA ALA A 38 -13.35 -1.62 2.44
C ALA A 38 -14.01 -1.03 3.71
N THR A 39 -14.52 -1.87 4.61
CA THR A 39 -15.04 -1.47 5.92
C THR A 39 -13.94 -1.16 6.95
N LYS A 40 -12.67 -1.52 6.67
CA LYS A 40 -11.53 -1.21 7.53
C LYS A 40 -10.84 0.06 7.03
N THR A 41 -10.54 0.96 7.95
CA THR A 41 -9.69 2.12 7.72
C THR A 41 -8.24 1.70 7.91
N VAL A 42 -7.48 1.62 6.82
CA VAL A 42 -6.07 1.19 6.85
C VAL A 42 -5.23 2.18 6.08
N MET A 43 -4.12 2.61 6.67
CA MET A 43 -3.16 3.51 6.02
C MET A 43 -2.02 2.69 5.43
N LEU A 44 -1.88 2.72 4.10
CA LEU A 44 -0.73 2.12 3.41
C LEU A 44 0.44 3.10 3.43
N GLN A 45 1.54 2.67 4.04
CA GLN A 45 2.81 3.42 4.08
C GLN A 45 3.72 2.93 2.96
N SER A 46 4.37 3.87 2.28
CA SER A 46 5.44 3.62 1.31
C SER A 46 6.74 4.23 1.82
N GLU A 47 7.80 3.42 1.83
CA GLU A 47 9.11 3.79 2.39
C GLU A 47 9.76 4.98 1.69
N ASN A 48 9.35 5.30 0.46
CA ASN A 48 9.81 6.47 -0.28
C ASN A 48 9.10 7.79 0.12
N GLY A 49 8.33 7.80 1.21
CA GLY A 49 7.87 9.06 1.83
C GLY A 49 6.38 9.36 1.68
N LEU A 50 5.52 8.33 1.70
CA LEU A 50 4.06 8.48 1.57
C LEU A 50 3.34 7.67 2.64
N LEU A 51 2.36 8.29 3.31
CA LEU A 51 1.36 7.61 4.13
C LEU A 51 -0.03 7.86 3.53
N GLY A 52 -0.84 6.82 3.37
CA GLY A 52 -2.14 6.90 2.71
C GLY A 52 -2.07 6.64 1.20
N MET A 53 -1.20 5.71 0.77
CA MET A 53 -1.11 5.27 -0.62
C MET A 53 -2.44 4.65 -1.09
N GLY A 54 -2.90 5.07 -2.27
CA GLY A 54 -4.09 4.56 -2.95
C GLY A 54 -3.79 3.49 -4.00
N PRO A 55 -4.79 3.09 -4.81
CA PRO A 55 -4.60 2.14 -5.90
C PRO A 55 -3.77 2.73 -7.05
N PHE A 56 -3.49 1.89 -8.05
CA PHE A 56 -2.93 2.36 -9.33
C PHE A 56 -3.85 3.40 -10.00
N PRO A 57 -3.28 4.41 -10.68
CA PRO A 57 -4.05 5.39 -11.44
C PRO A 57 -4.77 4.73 -12.62
N GLN A 58 -5.81 5.39 -13.13
CA GLN A 58 -6.40 5.01 -14.41
C GLN A 58 -5.45 5.35 -15.56
N PRO A 59 -5.55 4.66 -16.72
CA PRO A 59 -4.73 5.00 -17.88
C PRO A 59 -4.92 6.46 -18.29
N GLY A 60 -3.82 7.22 -18.35
CA GLY A 60 -3.79 8.66 -18.65
C GLY A 60 -3.72 9.57 -17.43
N ASP A 61 -3.96 9.06 -16.23
CA ASP A 61 -3.86 9.81 -14.96
C ASP A 61 -2.54 9.52 -14.22
N GLU A 62 -1.55 8.95 -14.90
CA GLU A 62 -0.25 8.65 -14.31
C GLU A 62 0.55 9.92 -13.98
N ASP A 63 1.07 10.00 -12.76
CA ASP A 63 1.98 11.04 -12.31
C ASP A 63 3.35 10.43 -11.96
N ALA A 64 4.42 10.95 -12.59
CA ALA A 64 5.78 10.46 -12.41
C ALA A 64 6.34 10.76 -11.01
N ASP A 65 5.80 11.76 -10.33
CA ASP A 65 6.20 12.11 -8.95
C ASP A 65 5.48 11.25 -7.90
N LEU A 66 4.40 10.55 -8.30
CA LEU A 66 3.61 9.68 -7.43
C LEU A 66 3.90 8.20 -7.71
N ILE A 67 4.98 7.70 -7.13
CA ILE A 67 5.37 6.28 -7.23
C ILE A 67 5.41 5.60 -5.86
N ASN A 68 5.21 4.28 -5.87
CA ASN A 68 5.48 3.44 -4.69
C ASN A 68 6.96 3.02 -4.63
N ALA A 69 7.33 2.33 -3.55
CA ALA A 69 8.66 1.72 -3.38
C ALA A 69 9.10 0.79 -4.54
N GLY A 70 8.14 0.22 -5.27
CA GLY A 70 8.34 -0.62 -6.46
C GLY A 70 8.46 0.14 -7.78
N LYS A 71 8.50 1.49 -7.75
CA LYS A 71 8.64 2.36 -8.93
C LYS A 71 7.45 2.25 -9.90
N GLN A 72 6.28 1.92 -9.35
CA GLN A 72 5.01 1.93 -10.08
C GLN A 72 4.24 3.19 -9.72
N THR A 73 3.57 3.81 -10.70
CA THR A 73 2.72 4.98 -10.48
C THR A 73 1.53 4.61 -9.61
N ILE A 74 1.17 5.47 -8.66
CA ILE A 74 0.09 5.25 -7.69
C ILE A 74 -0.76 6.51 -7.56
N THR A 75 -1.87 6.39 -6.83
CA THR A 75 -2.69 7.51 -6.37
C THR A 75 -2.56 7.69 -4.87
N THR A 76 -3.17 8.74 -4.32
CA THR A 76 -3.29 8.96 -2.87
C THR A 76 -4.75 8.88 -2.42
N LEU A 77 -4.96 8.51 -1.16
CA LEU A 77 -6.28 8.57 -0.53
C LEU A 77 -6.45 9.90 0.22
N PRO A 78 -7.70 10.35 0.47
CA PRO A 78 -7.96 11.51 1.32
C PRO A 78 -7.29 11.35 2.69
N GLY A 79 -6.58 12.39 3.13
CA GLY A 79 -5.79 12.36 4.37
C GLY A 79 -4.36 11.84 4.22
N ALA A 80 -3.90 11.57 2.99
CA ALA A 80 -2.51 11.21 2.74
C ALA A 80 -1.53 12.33 3.11
N SER A 81 -0.31 11.94 3.48
CA SER A 81 0.79 12.85 3.79
C SER A 81 2.09 12.43 3.12
N PHE A 82 2.89 13.42 2.75
CA PHE A 82 4.23 13.23 2.18
C PHE A 82 5.29 13.66 3.20
N PHE A 83 6.41 12.96 3.20
CA PHE A 83 7.54 13.23 4.09
C PHE A 83 8.86 12.81 3.43
N ASN A 84 9.97 13.32 3.92
CA ASN A 84 11.28 12.94 3.40
C ASN A 84 11.64 11.51 3.83
N SER A 85 12.67 10.93 3.20
CA SER A 85 13.11 9.56 3.52
C SER A 85 13.59 9.41 4.97
N ALA A 86 14.21 10.43 5.57
CA ALA A 86 14.65 10.34 6.97
C ALA A 86 13.47 10.17 7.92
N ASP A 87 12.39 10.95 7.73
CA ASP A 87 11.16 10.82 8.51
C ASP A 87 10.43 9.49 8.23
N SER A 88 10.46 9.03 6.97
CA SER A 88 9.90 7.72 6.57
C SER A 88 10.55 6.58 7.34
N PHE A 89 11.88 6.56 7.39
CA PHE A 89 12.63 5.54 8.12
C PHE A 89 12.63 5.76 9.64
N ALA A 90 12.30 6.95 10.14
CA ALA A 90 12.07 7.17 11.57
C ALA A 90 10.70 6.64 12.04
N MET A 91 9.73 6.53 11.13
CA MET A 91 8.41 5.93 11.40
C MET A 91 8.47 4.39 11.50
N ILE A 92 9.45 3.76 10.85
CA ILE A 92 9.64 2.30 10.76
C ILE A 92 10.59 1.83 11.87
#